data_AF-A0AAN8GBF7-F1
#
_entry.id   AF-A0AAN8GBF7-F1
#
_cell.length_a   1.000
_cell.length_b   1.000
_cell.length_c   1.000
_cell.angle_alpha   90.00
_cell.angle_beta   90.00
_cell.angle_gamma   90.00
#
_symmetry.space_group_name_H-M   'P 1'
#
loop_
_entity.id
_entity.type
_entity.pdbx_description
1 polymer ?
#
loop_
_entity_poly.entity_id
_entity_poly.type
_entity_poly.pdbx_seq_one_letter_code
_entity_poly.pdbx_strand_id
1 'polypeptide(L)' 'MKEHVQTSEGANMLFQFCPKVEFRRLQKYIDGLKFHSQPDYTFIAEMVQLAMKNNGVKMDEPYDWED' A
#
# COMPACT_ATOMS: atom_id res chain seq x y z
N MET A 1 4.28 -6.49 -17.87
CA MET A 1 4.23 -5.41 -16.86
C MET A 1 3.60 -5.87 -15.54
N LYS A 2 2.34 -6.32 -15.50
CA LYS A 2 1.66 -6.73 -14.25
C LYS A 2 2.34 -7.91 -13.52
N GLU A 3 2.72 -8.95 -14.24
CA GLU A 3 3.38 -10.13 -13.67
C GLU A 3 4.81 -9.84 -13.18
N HIS A 4 5.51 -8.88 -13.82
CA HIS A 4 6.85 -8.48 -13.41
C HIS A 4 6.87 -7.86 -12.02
N VAL A 5 5.82 -7.11 -11.68
CA VAL A 5 5.63 -6.47 -10.36
C VAL A 5 5.50 -7.48 -9.23
N GLN A 6 5.08 -8.72 -9.52
CA GLN A 6 4.96 -9.80 -8.52
C GLN A 6 6.31 -10.44 -8.16
N THR A 7 7.38 -10.10 -8.89
CA THR A 7 8.75 -10.46 -8.53
C THR A 7 9.31 -9.51 -7.46
N SER A 8 10.31 -9.96 -6.70
CA SER A 8 10.97 -9.11 -5.69
C SER A 8 11.59 -7.85 -6.31
N GLU A 9 12.16 -7.97 -7.51
CA GLU A 9 12.75 -6.86 -8.24
C GLU A 9 11.69 -5.88 -8.74
N GLY A 10 10.63 -6.38 -9.38
CA GLY A 10 9.54 -5.53 -9.85
C GLY A 10 8.80 -4.82 -8.72
N ALA A 11 8.56 -5.50 -7.59
CA ALA A 11 7.98 -4.88 -6.40
C ALA A 11 8.90 -3.80 -5.80
N ASN A 12 10.21 -4.02 -5.83
CA ASN A 12 11.20 -3.03 -5.40
C ASN A 12 11.19 -1.77 -6.27
N MET A 13 11.09 -1.94 -7.58
CA MET A 13 11.00 -0.83 -8.52
C MET A 13 9.68 -0.07 -8.35
N LEU A 14 8.55 -0.78 -8.24
CA LEU A 14 7.24 -0.17 -8.08
C LEU A 14 7.17 0.68 -6.80
N PHE A 15 7.73 0.19 -5.70
CA PHE A 15 7.67 0.85 -4.39
C PHE A 15 8.95 1.60 -4.02
N GLN A 16 9.75 2.03 -5.00
CA GLN A 16 11.04 2.69 -4.73
C GLN A 16 10.91 3.89 -3.79
N PHE A 17 9.85 4.67 -3.95
CA PHE A 17 9.56 5.90 -3.18
C PHE A 17 8.28 5.80 -2.34
N CYS A 18 7.82 4.58 -2.08
CA CYS A 18 6.62 4.34 -1.26
C CYS A 18 7.02 3.74 0.10
N PRO A 19 6.12 3.76 1.10
CA PRO A 19 6.27 3.02 2.35
C PRO A 19 6.39 1.50 2.11
N LYS A 20 7.62 1.01 1.90
CA LYS A 20 7.90 -0.32 1.35
C LYS A 20 7.32 -1.46 2.17
N VAL A 21 7.30 -1.34 3.50
CA VAL A 21 6.89 -2.43 4.39
C VAL A 21 5.39 -2.67 4.27
N GLU A 22 4.59 -1.63 4.43
CA GLU A 22 3.13 -1.68 4.39
C GLU A 22 2.63 -1.97 2.97
N PHE A 23 3.26 -1.35 1.95
CA PHE A 23 2.85 -1.55 0.56
C PHE A 23 3.19 -2.96 0.05
N ARG A 24 4.29 -3.58 0.50
CA ARG A 24 4.56 -5.00 0.21
C ARG A 24 3.55 -5.93 0.89
N ARG A 25 3.12 -5.61 2.12
CA ARG A 25 2.08 -6.39 2.82
C ARG A 25 0.74 -6.27 2.09
N LEU A 26 0.36 -5.07 1.67
CA LEU A 26 -0.82 -4.80 0.83
C LEU A 26 -0.74 -5.55 -0.50
N GLN A 27 0.39 -5.49 -1.21
CA GLN A 27 0.57 -6.22 -2.46
C GLN A 27 0.38 -7.73 -2.26
N LYS A 28 1.05 -8.31 -1.26
CA LYS A 28 0.92 -9.74 -0.94
C LYS A 28 -0.52 -10.13 -0.58
N TYR A 29 -1.23 -9.25 0.12
CA TYR A 29 -2.64 -9.44 0.44
C TYR A 29 -3.51 -9.49 -0.82
N ILE A 30 -3.37 -8.48 -1.69
CA ILE A 30 -4.15 -8.36 -2.93
C ILE A 30 -3.83 -9.51 -3.90
N ASP A 31 -2.56 -9.88 -4.05
CA ASP A 31 -2.13 -11.01 -4.89
C ASP A 31 -2.69 -12.36 -4.40
N GLY A 32 -3.03 -12.45 -3.11
CA GLY A 32 -3.66 -13.64 -2.51
C GLY A 32 -5.17 -13.74 -2.71
N LEU A 33 -5.84 -12.67 -3.17
CA LEU A 33 -7.27 -12.65 -3.39
C LEU A 33 -7.66 -13.46 -4.63
N LYS A 34 -8.80 -14.14 -4.55
CA LYS A 34 -9.46 -14.82 -5.67
C LYS A 34 -10.67 -14.02 -6.12
N PHE A 35 -11.23 -14.38 -7.27
CA PHE A 35 -12.40 -13.70 -7.84
C PHE A 35 -13.59 -13.58 -6.87
N HIS A 36 -13.82 -14.59 -6.02
CA HIS A 36 -14.91 -14.59 -5.02
C HIS A 36 -14.46 -14.14 -3.62
N SER A 37 -13.18 -13.78 -3.43
CA SER A 37 -12.71 -13.27 -2.15
C SER A 37 -13.33 -11.91 -1.88
N GLN A 38 -13.87 -11.73 -0.68
CA GLN A 38 -14.25 -10.41 -0.20
C GLN A 38 -12.99 -9.69 0.31
N PRO A 39 -12.67 -8.49 -0.21
CA PRO A 39 -11.57 -7.70 0.32
C PRO A 39 -11.86 -7.24 1.76
N ASP A 40 -10.85 -7.32 2.60
CA ASP A 40 -10.81 -6.82 3.97
C ASP A 40 -10.36 -5.37 3.93
N TYR A 41 -11.35 -4.48 3.82
CA TYR A 41 -11.10 -3.05 3.80
C TYR A 41 -10.59 -2.51 5.14
N THR A 42 -10.85 -3.21 6.25
CA THR A 42 -10.28 -2.86 7.56
C THR A 42 -8.77 -3.05 7.53
N PHE A 43 -8.30 -4.22 7.09
CA PHE A 43 -6.87 -4.47 6.91
C PHE A 43 -6.21 -3.45 5.97
N ILE A 44 -6.85 -3.13 4.84
CA ILE A 44 -6.31 -2.15 3.88
C ILE A 44 -6.17 -0.77 4.55
N ALA A 45 -7.20 -0.30 5.25
CA ALA A 45 -7.18 0.97 5.95
C ALA A 45 -6.10 1.01 7.04
N GLU A 46 -5.97 -0.05 7.84
CA GLU A 46 -4.94 -0.16 8.88
C GLU A 46 -3.52 -0.11 8.31
N MET A 47 -3.27 -0.73 7.15
CA MET A 47 -1.96 -0.65 6.48
C MET A 47 -1.64 0.77 5.99
N VAL A 48 -2.61 1.49 5.46
CA VAL A 48 -2.42 2.88 5.04
C VAL A 48 -2.18 3.78 6.26
N GLN A 49 -2.96 3.62 7.33
CA GLN A 49 -2.76 4.37 8.58
C GLN A 49 -1.40 4.08 9.21
N LEU A 50 -0.94 2.83 9.18
CA LEU A 50 0.39 2.46 9.65
C LEU A 50 1.49 3.13 8.81
N ALA A 51 1.31 3.17 7.49
CA ALA A 51 2.23 3.86 6.59
C ALA A 51 2.29 5.37 6.89
N MET A 52 1.15 6.03 7.13
CA MET A 52 1.08 7.42 7.54
C MET A 52 1.84 7.66 8.85
N LYS A 53 1.53 6.87 9.89
CA LYS A 53 2.17 6.96 11.22
C LYS A 53 3.68 6.80 11.12
N ASN A 54 4.17 5.83 10.36
CA ASN A 54 5.60 5.54 10.21
C ASN A 54 6.36 6.59 9.40
N ASN A 55 5.66 7.40 8.59
CA ASN A 55 6.26 8.46 7.76
C ASN A 55 5.90 9.86 8.26
N GLY A 56 5.28 9.98 9.44
CA GLY A 56 4.99 11.26 10.08
C GLY A 56 3.84 12.06 9.46
N VAL A 57 3.03 11.45 8.60
CA VAL A 57 1.85 12.08 7.99
C VAL A 57 0.72 12.11 9.02
N LYS A 58 0.15 13.29 9.26
CA LYS A 58 -0.96 13.45 10.20
C LYS A 58 -2.30 13.60 9.47
N MET A 59 -3.37 13.28 10.18
CA MET A 59 -4.75 13.36 9.64
C MET A 59 -5.28 14.79 9.60
N ASP A 60 -4.66 15.72 10.32
CA ASP A 60 -5.03 17.13 10.40
C ASP A 60 -4.19 18.03 9.48
N GLU A 61 -3.32 17.44 8.66
CA GLU A 61 -2.62 18.17 7.60
C GLU A 61 -3.62 18.57 6.50
N PRO A 62 -3.57 19.83 6.02
CA PRO A 62 -4.39 20.25 4.90
C PRO A 62 -4.01 19.44 3.66
N TYR A 63 -4.98 19.24 2.78
CA TYR A 63 -4.70 18.64 1.50
C TYR A 63 -3.91 19.60 0.61
N ASP A 64 -3.11 19.06 -0.32
CA ASP A 64 -2.26 19.84 -1.23
C ASP A 64 -3.00 20.90 -2.07
N TRP A 65 -4.33 20.80 -2.18
CA TRP A 65 -5.19 21.73 -2.94
C TRP A 65 -5.95 22.74 -2.08
N GLU A 66 -5.76 22.73 -0.76
CA GLU A 66 -6.42 23.67 0.16
C GLU A 66 -5.67 25.00 0.33
N ASP A 67 -4.62 25.22 -0.49
CA ASP A 67 -3.88 26.48 -0.66
C ASP A 67 -4.53 27.45 -1.68
#